data_AF-A0AAJ1TRG4-F1
#
_entry.id   AF-A0AAJ1TRG4-F1
#
_cell.length_a   1.000
_cell.length_b   1.000
_cell.length_c   1.000
_cell.angle_alpha   90.00
_cell.angle_beta   90.00
_cell.angle_gamma   90.00
#
_symmetry.space_group_name_H-M   'P 1'
#
loop_
_entity.id
_entity.type
_entity.pdbx_description
1 polymer ?
#
loop_
_entity_poly.entity_id
_entity_poly.type
_entity_poly.pdbx_seq_one_letter_code
_entity_poly.pdbx_strand_id
1 'polypeptide(L)'
;MSARDGILAALKANRPAGEYPLPSVPTFTPLVGDDLVEEFGDRLKRMGGRIEDGRTGEPLAGVRERLAEAKVIASAVPEIEGNRDLRAVRYPQEVEDVDVAVVRAVFGIAETGSVLFTEGELIVNAVAYLAQHLIVLLDPADILPNVQAAYKRPEFDRSAYAVLHTGPSATADIEGVLIHGAQGVRSLTVLLLPR
;
A
#
# COMPACT_ATOMS: atom_id res chain seq x y z
N MET A 1 6.19 -34.64 20.13
CA MET A 1 6.86 -34.00 18.97
C MET A 1 5.75 -33.55 18.02
N SER A 2 5.69 -32.27 17.65
CA SER A 2 4.62 -31.80 16.74
C SER A 2 4.91 -32.23 15.29
N ALA A 3 3.89 -32.26 14.43
CA ALA A 3 4.09 -32.52 13.00
C ALA A 3 5.06 -31.51 12.36
N ARG A 4 5.01 -30.25 12.81
CA ARG A 4 5.95 -29.18 12.40
C ARG A 4 7.39 -29.56 12.72
N ASP A 5 7.66 -30.03 13.93
CA ASP A 5 9.02 -30.39 14.36
C ASP A 5 9.56 -31.56 13.54
N GLY A 6 8.72 -32.56 13.27
CA GLY A 6 9.06 -33.70 12.42
C GLY A 6 9.44 -33.29 10.99
N ILE A 7 8.62 -32.42 10.36
CA ILE A 7 8.89 -31.89 9.01
C ILE A 7 10.19 -31.08 8.99
N LEU A 8 10.37 -30.15 9.92
CA LEU A 8 11.58 -29.31 9.97
C LEU A 8 12.85 -30.13 10.25
N ALA A 9 12.76 -31.17 11.07
CA ALA A 9 13.86 -32.09 11.31
C ALA A 9 14.22 -32.88 10.05
N ALA A 10 13.22 -33.42 9.34
CA ALA A 10 13.43 -34.13 8.09
C ALA A 10 14.06 -33.23 7.02
N LEU A 11 13.61 -31.97 6.89
CA LEU A 11 14.19 -31.00 5.95
C LEU A 11 15.65 -30.68 6.29
N LYS A 12 15.97 -30.47 7.58
CA LYS A 12 17.36 -30.22 8.02
C LYS A 12 18.26 -31.43 7.77
N ALA A 13 17.77 -32.64 8.03
CA ALA A 13 18.52 -33.87 7.83
C ALA A 13 18.77 -34.21 6.35
N ASN A 14 17.87 -33.80 5.46
CA ASN A 14 17.94 -34.09 4.02
C ASN A 14 18.33 -32.86 3.18
N ARG A 15 18.79 -31.76 3.80
CA ARG A 15 19.27 -30.58 3.05
C ARG A 15 20.51 -31.00 2.23
N PRO A 16 20.54 -30.76 0.91
CA PRO A 16 21.71 -31.06 0.10
C PRO A 16 22.97 -30.44 0.69
N ALA A 17 24.05 -31.22 0.78
CA ALA A 17 25.33 -30.77 1.30
C ALA A 17 26.10 -29.98 0.22
N GLY A 18 26.58 -28.78 0.56
CA GLY A 18 27.37 -27.93 -0.33
C GLY A 18 27.00 -26.45 -0.24
N GLU A 19 27.78 -25.62 -0.92
CA GLU A 19 27.43 -24.22 -1.15
C GLU A 19 26.60 -24.12 -2.42
N TYR A 20 25.32 -23.78 -2.24
CA TYR A 20 24.40 -23.49 -3.33
C TYR A 20 24.08 -22.00 -3.25
N PRO A 21 24.97 -21.12 -3.76
CA PRO A 21 24.69 -19.69 -3.76
C PRO A 21 23.42 -19.42 -4.56
N LEU A 22 22.66 -18.40 -4.14
CA LEU A 22 21.52 -17.93 -4.91
C LEU A 22 22.00 -17.43 -6.28
N PRO A 23 21.16 -17.56 -7.34
CA PRO A 23 21.51 -17.01 -8.63
C PRO A 23 21.69 -15.49 -8.53
N SER A 24 22.61 -14.95 -9.33
CA SER A 24 22.75 -13.50 -9.48
C SER A 24 21.49 -12.93 -10.12
N VAL A 25 20.79 -12.05 -9.40
CA VAL A 25 19.62 -11.34 -9.95
C VAL A 25 20.10 -10.07 -10.65
N PRO A 26 19.95 -9.96 -11.98
CA PRO A 26 20.36 -8.75 -12.70
C PRO A 26 19.48 -7.56 -12.28
N THR A 27 20.06 -6.36 -12.25
CA THR A 27 19.29 -5.12 -12.14
C THR A 27 18.95 -4.65 -13.54
N PHE A 28 17.69 -4.28 -13.77
CA PHE A 28 17.22 -3.80 -15.05
C PHE A 28 17.09 -2.28 -15.03
N THR A 29 17.36 -1.64 -16.16
CA THR A 29 17.09 -0.21 -16.34
C THR A 29 15.60 0.04 -16.13
N PRO A 30 15.19 1.00 -15.27
CA PRO A 30 13.79 1.35 -15.11
C PRO A 30 13.17 1.77 -16.45
N LEU A 31 11.92 1.38 -16.67
CA LEU A 31 11.13 1.72 -17.87
C LEU A 31 10.21 2.93 -17.60
N VAL A 32 10.70 3.89 -16.82
CA VAL A 32 10.00 5.13 -16.44
C VAL A 32 10.88 6.32 -16.82
N GLY A 33 10.25 7.46 -17.11
CA GLY A 33 10.95 8.73 -17.31
C GLY A 33 11.61 9.28 -16.04
N ASP A 34 12.23 10.46 -16.18
CA ASP A 34 12.90 11.14 -15.06
C ASP A 34 11.90 11.72 -14.03
N ASP A 35 10.70 12.11 -14.47
CA ASP A 35 9.64 12.58 -13.58
C ASP A 35 8.86 11.39 -13.01
N LEU A 36 9.35 10.89 -11.87
CA LEU A 36 8.73 9.77 -11.16
C LEU A 36 7.34 10.10 -10.62
N VAL A 37 7.05 11.38 -10.34
CA VAL A 37 5.74 11.81 -9.81
C VAL A 37 4.70 11.73 -10.94
N GLU A 38 5.04 12.24 -12.12
CA GLU A 38 4.20 12.15 -13.31
C GLU A 38 3.93 10.69 -13.69
N GLU A 39 4.97 9.86 -13.80
CA GLU A 39 4.84 8.43 -14.11
C GLU A 39 3.97 7.71 -13.08
N PHE A 40 4.24 7.90 -11.79
CA PHE A 40 3.42 7.32 -10.72
C PHE A 40 1.94 7.71 -10.86
N GLY A 41 1.65 9.00 -11.05
CA GLY A 41 0.30 9.51 -11.18
C GLY A 41 -0.43 8.92 -12.38
N ASP A 42 0.24 8.78 -13.52
CA ASP A 42 -0.32 8.21 -14.73
C ASP A 42 -0.62 6.72 -14.60
N ARG A 43 0.27 5.94 -13.98
CA ARG A 43 0.01 4.51 -13.71
C ARG A 43 -1.11 4.32 -12.70
N LEU A 44 -1.15 5.12 -11.64
CA LEU A 44 -2.21 5.06 -10.63
C LEU A 44 -3.58 5.36 -11.24
N LYS A 45 -3.69 6.39 -12.09
CA LYS A 45 -4.94 6.74 -12.79
C LYS A 45 -5.43 5.61 -13.70
N ARG A 46 -4.53 4.91 -14.40
CA ARG A 46 -4.89 3.75 -15.24
C ARG A 46 -5.52 2.62 -14.43
N MET A 47 -5.14 2.49 -13.16
CA MET A 47 -5.71 1.53 -12.23
C MET A 47 -6.94 2.05 -11.46
N GLY A 48 -7.49 3.20 -11.86
CA GLY A 48 -8.69 3.79 -11.24
C GLY A 48 -8.43 4.59 -9.96
N GLY A 49 -7.16 4.75 -9.55
CA GLY A 49 -6.78 5.61 -8.44
C GLY A 49 -6.83 7.09 -8.82
N ARG A 50 -6.80 7.95 -7.80
CA ARG A 50 -6.74 9.41 -7.95
C ARG A 50 -5.45 9.94 -7.34
N ILE A 51 -4.95 11.04 -7.88
CA ILE A 51 -3.79 11.74 -7.34
C ILE A 51 -4.15 13.21 -7.16
N GLU A 52 -3.86 13.74 -5.98
CA GLU A 52 -4.05 15.14 -5.60
C GLU A 52 -2.71 15.72 -5.16
N ASP A 53 -2.44 16.98 -5.50
CA ASP A 53 -1.18 17.64 -5.17
C ASP A 53 -1.34 18.55 -3.95
N GLY A 54 -0.93 18.08 -2.78
CA GLY A 54 -0.96 18.82 -1.52
C GLY A 54 0.27 19.70 -1.28
N ARG A 55 1.22 19.77 -2.24
CA ARG A 55 2.46 20.57 -2.11
C ARG A 55 2.22 22.07 -2.34
N THR A 56 1.11 22.42 -2.97
CA THR A 56 0.81 23.81 -3.37
C THR A 56 -0.51 24.26 -2.76
N GLY A 57 -0.56 25.49 -2.25
CA GLY A 57 -1.79 26.07 -1.68
C GLY A 57 -2.20 25.43 -0.35
N GLU A 58 -3.46 24.99 -0.27
CA GLU A 58 -4.03 24.33 0.91
C GLU A 58 -3.82 22.80 0.82
N PRO A 59 -2.97 22.20 1.67
CA PRO A 59 -2.50 20.82 1.47
C PRO A 59 -3.59 19.75 1.40
N LEU A 60 -4.72 19.95 2.08
CA LEU A 60 -5.80 18.98 2.18
C LEU A 60 -6.98 19.28 1.24
N ALA A 61 -6.87 20.30 0.37
CA ALA A 61 -7.98 20.75 -0.46
C ALA A 61 -8.57 19.63 -1.34
N GLY A 62 -7.71 18.82 -1.98
CA GLY A 62 -8.13 17.74 -2.89
C GLY A 62 -8.91 16.61 -2.21
N VAL A 63 -8.85 16.50 -0.88
CA VAL A 63 -9.53 15.45 -0.11
C VAL A 63 -10.61 15.97 0.84
N ARG A 64 -10.72 17.30 0.99
CA ARG A 64 -11.62 17.95 1.96
C ARG A 64 -13.07 17.50 1.85
N GLU A 65 -13.62 17.49 0.64
CA GLU A 65 -15.02 17.11 0.40
C GLU A 65 -15.30 15.67 0.87
N ARG A 66 -14.41 14.74 0.53
CA ARG A 66 -14.54 13.32 0.94
C ARG A 66 -14.46 13.13 2.45
N LEU A 67 -13.62 13.92 3.11
CA LEU A 67 -13.53 13.93 4.58
C LEU A 67 -14.80 14.54 5.20
N ALA A 68 -15.37 15.59 4.60
CA ALA A 68 -16.57 16.24 5.12
C ALA A 68 -17.84 15.38 4.98
N GLU A 69 -17.93 14.54 3.96
CA GLU A 69 -19.06 13.62 3.74
C GLU A 69 -19.00 12.35 4.60
N ALA A 70 -17.82 12.01 5.12
CA ALA A 70 -17.60 10.79 5.90
C ALA A 70 -18.14 10.92 7.33
N LYS A 71 -18.84 9.89 7.81
CA LYS A 71 -19.32 9.80 9.19
C LYS A 71 -18.29 9.13 10.09
N VAL A 72 -17.61 8.12 9.58
CA VAL A 72 -16.58 7.36 10.30
C VAL A 72 -15.24 7.51 9.59
N ILE A 73 -14.30 8.21 10.22
CA ILE A 73 -12.94 8.44 9.71
C ILE A 73 -11.95 7.75 10.64
N ALA A 74 -11.24 6.76 10.12
CA ALA A 74 -10.12 6.12 10.82
C ALA A 74 -8.81 6.69 10.30
N SER A 75 -8.13 7.52 11.11
CA SER A 75 -6.86 8.11 10.72
C SER A 75 -5.70 7.44 11.45
N ALA A 76 -4.71 6.97 10.69
CA ALA A 76 -3.44 6.46 11.19
C ALA A 76 -2.34 7.54 11.22
N VAL A 77 -2.67 8.77 10.85
CA VAL A 77 -1.69 9.85 10.62
C VAL A 77 -2.07 11.11 11.42
N PRO A 78 -1.11 11.93 11.88
CA PRO A 78 -1.40 13.12 12.68
C PRO A 78 -1.98 14.30 11.88
N GLU A 79 -1.79 14.35 10.56
CA GLU A 79 -2.15 15.49 9.71
C GLU A 79 -3.66 15.63 9.48
N ILE A 80 -4.40 14.53 9.64
CA ILE A 80 -5.85 14.49 9.45
C ILE A 80 -6.45 13.83 10.68
N GLU A 81 -7.31 14.55 11.41
CA GLU A 81 -8.01 14.00 12.57
C GLU A 81 -9.10 13.02 12.13
N GLY A 82 -9.14 11.86 12.78
CA GLY A 82 -10.20 10.86 12.63
C GLY A 82 -11.01 10.71 13.92
N ASN A 83 -12.23 10.22 13.81
CA ASN A 83 -13.11 9.94 14.96
C ASN A 83 -13.14 8.45 15.37
N ARG A 84 -12.45 7.58 14.62
CA ARG A 84 -12.21 6.17 14.96
C ARG A 84 -10.76 5.98 15.38
N ASP A 85 -10.54 5.53 16.62
CA ASP A 85 -9.22 5.14 17.11
C ASP A 85 -8.86 3.72 16.67
N LEU A 86 -7.92 3.61 15.73
CA LEU A 86 -7.41 2.33 15.24
C LEU A 86 -6.67 1.52 16.32
N ARG A 87 -6.12 2.15 17.36
CA ARG A 87 -5.38 1.43 18.43
C ARG A 87 -6.31 0.75 19.42
N ALA A 88 -7.58 1.15 19.45
CA ALA A 88 -8.61 0.54 20.30
C ALA A 88 -9.26 -0.70 19.65
N VAL A 89 -9.06 -0.92 18.34
CA VAL A 89 -9.60 -2.04 17.59
C VAL A 89 -8.96 -3.35 18.03
N ARG A 90 -9.77 -4.34 18.41
CA ARG A 90 -9.27 -5.66 18.85
C ARG A 90 -9.39 -6.72 17.78
N TYR A 91 -10.40 -6.58 16.93
CA TYR A 91 -10.71 -7.54 15.88
C TYR A 91 -10.81 -6.83 14.51
N PRO A 92 -10.28 -7.44 13.43
CA PRO A 92 -10.24 -6.84 12.09
C PRO A 92 -11.58 -6.28 11.57
N GLN A 93 -12.67 -6.93 11.89
CA GLN A 93 -14.04 -6.66 11.46
C GLN A 93 -14.65 -5.42 12.14
N GLU A 94 -14.06 -4.91 13.21
CA GLU A 94 -14.53 -3.68 13.86
C GLU A 94 -14.26 -2.41 13.02
N VAL A 95 -13.55 -2.52 11.89
CA VAL A 95 -13.37 -1.40 10.94
C VAL A 95 -14.22 -1.54 9.67
N GLU A 96 -15.20 -2.44 9.66
CA GLU A 96 -16.11 -2.62 8.50
C GLU A 96 -17.03 -1.41 8.22
N ASP A 97 -17.29 -0.60 9.24
CA ASP A 97 -18.14 0.59 9.17
C ASP A 97 -17.36 1.87 8.86
N VAL A 98 -16.05 1.77 8.62
CA VAL A 98 -15.20 2.93 8.30
C VAL A 98 -15.52 3.44 6.90
N ASP A 99 -15.97 4.69 6.80
CA ASP A 99 -16.21 5.34 5.50
C ASP A 99 -14.88 5.70 4.84
N VAL A 100 -13.99 6.36 5.58
CA VAL A 100 -12.70 6.82 5.08
C VAL A 100 -11.58 6.39 6.02
N ALA A 101 -10.60 5.67 5.49
CA ALA A 101 -9.34 5.43 6.16
C ALA A 101 -8.28 6.40 5.62
N VAL A 102 -7.53 7.02 6.53
CA VAL A 102 -6.41 7.89 6.18
C VAL A 102 -5.12 7.26 6.67
N VAL A 103 -4.23 6.95 5.74
CA VAL A 103 -2.95 6.27 6.02
C VAL A 103 -1.82 6.98 5.30
N ARG A 104 -0.58 6.73 5.73
CA ARG A 104 0.62 7.21 5.03
C ARG A 104 1.29 6.02 4.36
N ALA A 105 1.69 6.18 3.10
CA ALA A 105 2.52 5.18 2.44
C ALA A 105 3.98 5.30 2.91
N VAL A 106 4.68 4.18 2.99
CA VAL A 106 6.14 4.17 3.20
C VAL A 106 6.83 4.79 1.98
N PHE A 107 6.42 4.36 0.79
CA PHE A 107 6.92 4.84 -0.49
C PHE A 107 5.92 4.53 -1.61
N GLY A 108 6.11 5.18 -2.76
CA GLY A 108 5.42 4.90 -4.01
C GLY A 108 6.33 4.18 -5.02
N ILE A 109 5.74 3.55 -6.04
CA ILE A 109 6.46 2.92 -7.14
C ILE A 109 5.94 3.47 -8.46
N ALA A 110 6.77 4.25 -9.16
CA ALA A 110 6.40 4.93 -10.40
C ALA A 110 5.94 3.95 -11.48
N GLU A 111 6.65 2.84 -11.72
CA GLU A 111 6.32 1.92 -12.82
C GLU A 111 4.93 1.27 -12.72
N THR A 112 4.39 1.15 -11.50
CA THR A 112 3.12 0.47 -11.25
C THR A 112 2.03 1.41 -10.73
N GLY A 113 2.38 2.60 -10.24
CA GLY A 113 1.44 3.46 -9.50
C GLY A 113 1.05 2.88 -8.14
N SER A 114 1.92 2.04 -7.56
CA SER A 114 1.62 1.34 -6.30
C SER A 114 2.20 2.07 -5.10
N VAL A 115 1.57 1.93 -3.94
CA VAL A 115 2.07 2.41 -2.65
C VAL A 115 2.34 1.22 -1.73
N LEU A 116 3.37 1.33 -0.89
CA LEU A 116 3.66 0.33 0.14
C LEU A 116 3.07 0.76 1.49
N PHE A 117 2.39 -0.19 2.15
CA PHE A 117 2.04 -0.11 3.56
C PHE A 117 2.68 -1.25 4.35
N THR A 118 3.03 -0.99 5.62
CA THR A 118 3.36 -2.04 6.59
C THR A 118 2.36 -2.07 7.73
N GLU A 119 2.50 -3.01 8.68
CA GLU A 119 1.69 -2.99 9.90
C GLU A 119 1.85 -1.67 10.69
N GLY A 120 2.99 -0.99 10.56
CA GLY A 120 3.26 0.27 11.24
C GLY A 120 2.39 1.42 10.72
N GLU A 121 2.27 1.55 9.40
CA GLU A 121 1.47 2.62 8.77
C GLU A 121 -0.03 2.35 8.86
N LEU A 122 -0.45 1.07 8.83
CA LEU A 122 -1.87 0.73 8.86
C LEU A 122 -2.46 0.70 10.27
N ILE A 123 -1.65 0.36 11.29
CA ILE A 123 -2.07 0.07 12.68
C ILE A 123 -2.96 -1.18 12.78
N VAL A 124 -4.00 -1.26 11.94
CA VAL A 124 -4.88 -2.42 11.76
C VAL A 124 -4.91 -2.74 10.28
N ASN A 125 -4.24 -3.82 9.85
CA ASN A 125 -4.09 -4.16 8.43
C ASN A 125 -5.42 -4.21 7.67
N ALA A 126 -6.50 -4.67 8.32
CA ALA A 126 -7.83 -4.76 7.72
C ALA A 126 -8.45 -3.41 7.33
N VAL A 127 -8.00 -2.29 7.90
CA VAL A 127 -8.52 -0.95 7.57
C VAL A 127 -8.29 -0.60 6.10
N ALA A 128 -7.18 -1.06 5.52
CA ALA A 128 -6.85 -0.85 4.11
C ALA A 128 -7.73 -1.65 3.13
N TYR A 129 -8.60 -2.52 3.64
CA TYR A 129 -9.46 -3.40 2.83
C TYR A 129 -10.94 -3.18 3.12
N LEU A 130 -11.32 -3.00 4.38
CA LEU A 130 -12.71 -2.92 4.83
C LEU A 130 -13.27 -1.49 4.79
N ALA A 131 -12.41 -0.47 4.88
CA ALA A 131 -12.86 0.91 4.71
C ALA A 131 -13.47 1.13 3.31
N GLN A 132 -14.46 2.01 3.20
CA GLN A 132 -15.08 2.29 1.90
C GLN A 132 -14.13 3.06 0.98
N HIS A 133 -13.35 3.99 1.51
CA HIS A 133 -12.43 4.83 0.77
C HIS A 133 -11.09 4.94 1.48
N LEU A 134 -9.99 4.96 0.71
CA LEU A 134 -8.65 5.15 1.24
C LEU A 134 -8.07 6.49 0.76
N ILE A 135 -7.65 7.32 1.71
CA ILE A 135 -6.81 8.49 1.45
C ILE A 135 -5.39 8.13 1.89
N VAL A 136 -4.45 8.26 0.96
CA VAL A 136 -3.05 7.86 1.16
C VAL A 136 -2.16 9.08 1.08
N LEU A 137 -1.51 9.44 2.18
CA LEU A 137 -0.46 10.45 2.16
C LEU A 137 0.82 9.83 1.60
N LEU A 138 1.42 10.47 0.60
CA LEU A 138 2.67 10.01 0.00
C LEU A 138 3.64 11.18 -0.12
N ASP A 139 4.85 11.01 0.41
CA ASP A 139 5.93 11.94 0.15
C ASP A 139 6.43 11.74 -1.29
N PRO A 140 6.42 12.78 -2.15
CA PRO A 140 6.98 12.69 -3.49
C PRO A 140 8.45 12.25 -3.53
N ALA A 141 9.23 12.56 -2.48
CA ALA A 141 10.63 12.16 -2.37
C ALA A 141 10.80 10.65 -2.12
N ASP A 142 9.73 9.99 -1.64
CA ASP A 142 9.68 8.55 -1.42
C ASP A 142 9.11 7.79 -2.63
N ILE A 143 9.10 8.35 -3.84
CA ILE A 143 8.69 7.60 -5.05
C ILE A 143 9.91 6.91 -5.66
N LEU A 144 9.85 5.57 -5.71
CA LEU A 144 10.87 4.73 -6.32
C LEU A 144 10.55 4.48 -7.80
N PRO A 145 11.57 4.22 -8.64
CA PRO A 145 11.34 4.05 -10.07
C PRO A 145 10.61 2.73 -10.40
N ASN A 146 10.93 1.63 -9.72
CA ASN A 146 10.42 0.29 -10.04
C ASN A 146 10.32 -0.66 -8.83
N VAL A 147 9.65 -1.80 -9.03
CA VAL A 147 9.46 -2.85 -8.02
C VAL A 147 10.79 -3.46 -7.58
N GLN A 148 11.80 -3.53 -8.45
CA GLN A 148 13.13 -4.03 -8.06
C GLN A 148 13.82 -3.11 -7.05
N ALA A 149 13.69 -1.79 -7.21
CA ALA A 149 14.15 -0.82 -6.22
C ALA A 149 13.36 -0.94 -4.92
N ALA A 150 12.05 -1.18 -5.01
CA ALA A 150 11.20 -1.44 -3.84
C ALA A 150 11.66 -2.66 -3.05
N TYR A 151 11.92 -3.81 -3.68
CA TYR A 151 12.38 -5.01 -2.96
C TYR A 151 13.77 -4.88 -2.31
N LYS A 152 14.56 -3.87 -2.68
CA LYS A 152 15.84 -3.56 -2.01
C LYS A 152 15.67 -2.70 -0.75
N ARG A 153 14.45 -2.26 -0.45
CA ARG A 153 14.12 -1.46 0.71
C ARG A 153 14.05 -2.33 1.97
N PRO A 154 14.59 -1.86 3.12
CA PRO A 154 14.65 -2.65 4.35
C PRO A 154 13.29 -3.00 4.95
N GLU A 155 12.21 -2.31 4.55
CA GLU A 155 10.86 -2.51 5.04
C GLU A 155 10.33 -3.92 4.75
N PHE A 156 10.74 -4.55 3.65
CA PHE A 156 10.38 -5.95 3.34
C PHE A 156 11.06 -6.98 4.26
N ASP A 157 12.22 -6.65 4.82
CA ASP A 157 12.94 -7.53 5.76
C ASP A 157 12.55 -7.26 7.22
N ARG A 158 12.12 -6.03 7.53
CA ARG A 158 11.91 -5.56 8.91
C ARG A 158 10.45 -5.63 9.37
N SER A 159 9.51 -5.66 8.45
CA SER A 159 8.08 -5.64 8.77
C SER A 159 7.53 -7.05 8.76
N ALA A 160 6.69 -7.39 9.73
CA ALA A 160 5.98 -8.67 9.73
C ALA A 160 4.93 -8.73 8.60
N TYR A 161 4.48 -7.56 8.15
CA TYR A 161 3.52 -7.38 7.08
C TYR A 161 3.94 -6.22 6.18
N ALA A 162 3.97 -6.45 4.88
CA ALA A 162 4.22 -5.43 3.88
C ALA A 162 3.31 -5.71 2.67
N VAL A 163 2.60 -4.70 2.18
CA VAL A 163 1.66 -4.85 1.08
C VAL A 163 1.77 -3.69 0.10
N LEU A 164 1.78 -4.02 -1.19
CA LEU A 164 1.66 -3.05 -2.28
C LEU A 164 0.20 -2.92 -2.69
N HIS A 165 -0.31 -1.69 -2.71
CA HIS A 165 -1.66 -1.37 -3.18
C HIS A 165 -1.59 -0.51 -4.43
N THR A 166 -2.43 -0.80 -5.43
CA THR A 166 -2.49 -0.05 -6.69
C THR A 166 -3.93 0.28 -7.01
N GLY A 167 -4.32 1.55 -6.78
CA GLY A 167 -5.70 1.99 -7.01
C GLY A 167 -6.74 1.33 -6.08
N PRO A 168 -8.05 1.52 -6.34
CA PRO A 168 -9.12 0.83 -5.63
C PRO A 168 -9.09 -0.69 -5.86
N SER A 169 -9.89 -1.42 -5.07
CA SER A 169 -10.12 -2.84 -5.34
C SER A 169 -10.63 -3.02 -6.77
N ALA A 170 -10.04 -3.95 -7.50
CA ALA A 170 -10.42 -4.24 -8.87
C ALA A 170 -10.35 -5.74 -9.16
N THR A 171 -11.21 -6.19 -10.07
CA THR A 171 -11.15 -7.53 -10.66
C THR A 171 -11.15 -7.38 -12.17
N ALA A 172 -10.31 -8.15 -12.86
CA ALA A 172 -10.36 -8.25 -14.31
C ALA A 172 -10.98 -9.60 -14.69
N ASP A 173 -11.88 -9.60 -15.67
CA ASP A 173 -12.31 -10.85 -16.29
C ASP A 173 -11.21 -11.41 -17.21
N ILE A 174 -11.46 -12.60 -17.79
CA ILE A 174 -10.50 -13.24 -18.69
C ILE A 174 -10.25 -12.44 -19.98
N GLU A 175 -11.13 -11.48 -20.31
CA GLU A 175 -11.01 -10.58 -21.45
C GLU A 175 -10.21 -9.31 -21.11
N GLY A 176 -9.80 -9.14 -19.85
CA GLY A 176 -8.99 -8.03 -19.38
C GLY A 176 -9.80 -6.76 -19.08
N VAL A 177 -11.12 -6.88 -18.92
CA VAL A 177 -11.98 -5.73 -18.57
C VAL A 177 -11.91 -5.49 -17.07
N LEU A 178 -11.38 -4.33 -16.67
CA LEU A 178 -11.21 -3.96 -15.27
C LEU A 178 -12.52 -3.45 -14.66
N ILE A 179 -13.01 -4.14 -13.63
CA ILE A 179 -14.17 -3.74 -12.82
C ILE A 179 -13.68 -3.29 -11.44
N HIS A 180 -14.02 -2.07 -11.04
CA HIS A 180 -13.60 -1.49 -9.75
C HIS A 180 -14.65 -1.69 -8.64
N GLY A 181 -14.20 -1.70 -7.38
CA GLY A 181 -15.05 -1.75 -6.18
C GLY A 181 -15.60 -3.13 -5.84
N ALA A 182 -14.90 -4.21 -6.21
CA ALA A 182 -15.40 -5.58 -6.09
C ALA A 182 -15.29 -6.16 -4.67
N GLN A 183 -14.08 -6.19 -4.08
CA GLN A 183 -13.78 -6.95 -2.86
C GLN A 183 -13.00 -6.16 -1.78
N GLY A 184 -12.87 -4.85 -1.94
CA GLY A 184 -12.15 -3.98 -1.01
C GLY A 184 -12.53 -2.51 -1.22
N VAL A 185 -11.60 -1.60 -0.94
CA VAL A 185 -11.85 -0.15 -1.02
C VAL A 185 -12.43 0.26 -2.37
N ARG A 186 -13.47 1.10 -2.35
CA ARG A 186 -14.19 1.59 -3.54
C ARG A 186 -13.44 2.70 -4.27
N SER A 187 -12.62 3.47 -3.55
CA SER A 187 -11.71 4.45 -4.13
C SER A 187 -10.41 4.54 -3.36
N LEU A 188 -9.33 4.81 -4.07
CA LEU A 188 -8.05 5.18 -3.48
C LEU A 188 -7.61 6.54 -4.05
N THR A 189 -7.36 7.49 -3.16
CA THR A 189 -6.80 8.82 -3.51
C THR A 189 -5.44 8.98 -2.85
N VAL A 190 -4.40 9.17 -3.64
CA VAL A 190 -3.07 9.55 -3.15
C VAL A 190 -2.98 11.07 -3.08
N LEU A 191 -2.66 11.59 -1.91
CA LEU A 191 -2.35 12.99 -1.68
C LEU A 191 -0.84 13.15 -1.55
N LEU A 192 -0.22 13.84 -2.50
CA LEU A 192 1.20 14.15 -2.44
C LEU A 192 1.45 15.18 -1.33
N LEU A 193 2.09 14.74 -0.26
CA LEU A 193 2.34 15.54 0.94
C LEU A 193 3.70 15.19 1.54
N PRO A 194 4.68 16.13 1.49
CA PRO A 194 5.98 15.95 2.13
C PRO A 194 5.84 15.62 3.62
N ARG A 195 6.77 14.81 4.15
CA ARG A 195 6.85 14.51 5.59
C ARG A 195 7.34 15.70 6.40
#